data_AF-A0AAN8KIS0-F1
#
_entry.id   AF-A0AAN8KIS0-F1
#
_cell.length_a   1.000
_cell.length_b   1.000
_cell.length_c   1.000
_cell.angle_alpha   90.00
_cell.angle_beta   90.00
_cell.angle_gamma   90.00
#
_symmetry.space_group_name_H-M   'P 1'
#
loop_
_entity.id
_entity.type
_entity.pdbx_description
1 polymer ?
#
loop_
_entity_poly.entity_id
_entity_poly.type
_entity_poly.pdbx_seq_one_letter_code
_entity_poly.pdbx_strand_id
1 'polypeptide(L)'
;MFVQEMDGTDIKMVAEFLISVNDTWDPNGCIATVKTPPLTSGTEYNQSDSIAVGSCDNGPFRFKIKKGDDSSKYKIDVIFFSSVIEDASSPTCSIMWNGTYLTPTTDNGPPSLLPGCYTMDSREGYHMTYYWFYLLKWQFLDK
;
A
#
# COMPACT_ATOMS: atom_id res chain seq x y z
N MET A 1 12.41 -0.79 -25.27
CA MET A 1 10.99 -1.04 -24.96
C MET A 1 10.94 -2.40 -24.29
N PHE A 2 10.98 -2.45 -22.96
CA PHE A 2 10.89 -3.70 -22.22
C PHE A 2 9.42 -3.88 -21.84
N VAL A 3 8.76 -4.83 -22.47
CA VAL A 3 7.47 -5.33 -22.02
C VAL A 3 7.80 -6.20 -20.81
N GLN A 4 7.40 -5.78 -19.61
CA GLN A 4 7.48 -6.65 -18.45
C GLN A 4 6.39 -7.71 -18.65
N GLU A 5 6.79 -8.91 -19.08
CA GLU A 5 5.90 -10.06 -19.18
C GLU A 5 5.22 -10.25 -17.83
N MET A 6 3.88 -10.29 -17.85
CA MET A 6 3.11 -10.74 -16.70
C MET A 6 3.43 -12.22 -16.49
N ASP A 7 4.19 -12.52 -15.45
CA ASP A 7 4.42 -13.90 -15.04
C ASP A 7 3.05 -14.52 -14.68
N GLY A 8 2.84 -15.79 -15.04
CA GLY A 8 1.54 -16.49 -15.02
C GLY A 8 0.94 -16.73 -13.62
N THR A 9 1.32 -15.93 -12.63
CA THR A 9 0.95 -16.00 -11.22
C THR A 9 0.31 -14.71 -10.69
N ASP A 10 0.29 -13.65 -11.49
CA ASP A 10 -0.34 -12.37 -11.13
C ASP A 10 -1.87 -12.47 -11.23
N ILE A 11 -2.55 -12.13 -10.14
CA ILE A 11 -4.01 -12.16 -10.02
C ILE A 11 -4.57 -10.80 -10.44
N LYS A 12 -5.66 -10.77 -11.20
CA LYS A 12 -6.34 -9.52 -11.53
C LYS A 12 -7.35 -9.12 -10.46
N MET A 13 -7.16 -7.94 -9.89
CA MET A 13 -7.98 -7.39 -8.83
C MET A 13 -8.16 -5.88 -9.00
N VAL A 14 -9.35 -5.38 -8.72
CA VAL A 14 -9.58 -3.96 -8.45
C VAL A 14 -9.70 -3.77 -6.95
N ALA A 15 -9.00 -2.79 -6.39
CA ALA A 15 -9.00 -2.53 -4.95
C ALA A 15 -8.98 -1.05 -4.59
N GLU A 16 -9.56 -0.72 -3.44
CA GLU A 16 -9.43 0.56 -2.75
C GLU A 16 -8.57 0.35 -1.49
N PHE A 17 -7.68 1.29 -1.20
CA PHE A 17 -6.81 1.26 -0.03
C PHE A 17 -7.05 2.48 0.87
N LEU A 18 -6.77 2.33 2.16
CA LEU A 18 -6.48 3.46 3.04
C LEU A 18 -4.97 3.63 3.13
N ILE A 19 -4.50 4.85 2.90
CA ILE A 19 -3.10 5.24 3.04
C ILE A 19 -3.04 6.25 4.19
N SER A 20 -2.27 5.95 5.23
CA SER A 20 -1.96 6.89 6.31
C SER A 20 -0.50 7.27 6.23
N VAL A 21 -0.22 8.57 6.31
CA VAL A 21 1.13 9.13 6.38
C VAL A 21 1.27 9.85 7.72
N ASN A 22 2.38 9.60 8.40
CA ASN A 22 2.85 10.38 9.54
C ASN A 22 4.26 10.89 9.21
N ASP A 23 4.33 12.14 8.78
CA ASP A 23 5.57 12.84 8.51
C ASP A 23 5.99 13.62 9.76
N THR A 24 7.16 13.26 10.30
CA THR A 24 7.76 13.92 11.47
C THR A 24 8.72 15.05 11.10
N TRP A 25 8.85 15.40 9.81
CA TRP A 25 9.69 16.49 9.34
C TRP A 25 9.04 17.86 9.55
N ASP A 26 7.73 18.00 9.30
CA ASP A 26 7.02 19.24 9.58
C ASP A 26 7.14 19.56 11.09
N PRO A 27 7.63 20.75 11.49
CA PRO A 27 7.71 21.15 12.90
C PRO A 27 6.35 21.16 13.62
N ASN A 28 5.24 21.20 12.87
CA ASN A 28 3.88 21.06 13.40
C ASN A 28 3.36 19.61 13.35
N GLY A 29 4.13 18.69 12.75
CA GLY A 29 3.76 17.32 12.43
C GLY A 29 2.69 17.26 11.33
N CYS A 30 2.80 16.29 10.42
CA CYS A 30 1.75 16.03 9.44
C CYS A 30 1.26 14.59 9.52
N ILE A 31 0.01 14.42 9.96
CA ILE A 31 -0.67 13.12 9.96
C ILE A 31 -1.94 13.24 9.14
N ALA A 32 -2.05 12.43 8.10
CA ALA A 32 -3.24 12.37 7.27
C ALA A 32 -3.56 10.93 6.87
N THR A 33 -4.83 10.68 6.56
CA THR A 33 -5.29 9.41 6.00
C THR A 33 -6.22 9.69 4.84
N VAL A 34 -6.01 8.99 3.73
CA VAL A 34 -6.83 9.11 2.52
C VAL A 34 -7.29 7.74 2.05
N LYS A 35 -8.46 7.71 1.42
CA LYS A 35 -8.94 6.56 0.66
C LYS A 35 -8.57 6.73 -0.80
N THR A 36 -7.95 5.73 -1.42
CA THR A 36 -7.66 5.75 -2.86
C THR A 36 -8.96 5.64 -3.68
N PRO A 37 -8.97 6.09 -4.94
CA PRO A 37 -9.94 5.59 -5.91
C PRO A 37 -9.77 4.07 -6.10
N PRO A 38 -10.69 3.39 -6.81
CA PRO A 38 -10.49 2.01 -7.23
C PRO A 38 -9.29 1.91 -8.17
N LEU A 39 -8.34 1.04 -7.84
CA LEU A 39 -7.10 0.83 -8.57
C LEU A 39 -7.05 -0.58 -9.13
N THR A 40 -6.46 -0.74 -10.31
CA THR A 40 -6.28 -2.07 -10.94
C THR A 40 -4.90 -2.62 -10.61
N SER A 41 -4.84 -3.89 -10.23
CA SER A 41 -3.59 -4.60 -9.94
C SER A 41 -2.68 -4.62 -11.17
N GLY A 42 -1.39 -4.35 -10.97
CA GLY A 42 -0.41 -4.43 -12.04
C GLY A 42 -0.38 -3.21 -12.97
N THR A 43 -1.19 -2.18 -12.73
CA THR A 43 -1.04 -0.88 -13.43
C THR A 43 0.38 -0.33 -13.26
N GLU A 44 0.98 0.16 -14.34
CA GLU A 44 2.34 0.72 -14.33
C GLU A 44 2.40 2.12 -13.71
N TYR A 45 3.58 2.54 -13.23
CA TYR A 45 3.73 3.81 -12.51
C TYR A 45 3.34 5.03 -13.34
N ASN A 46 3.60 4.98 -14.65
CA ASN A 46 3.27 6.04 -15.60
C ASN A 46 1.78 6.05 -15.99
N GLN A 47 1.01 5.09 -15.50
CA GLN A 47 -0.43 4.95 -15.73
C GLN A 47 -1.23 5.08 -14.43
N SER A 48 -0.57 5.11 -13.27
CA SER A 48 -1.21 5.29 -11.97
C SER A 48 -1.39 6.76 -11.66
N ASP A 49 -2.61 7.13 -11.25
CA ASP A 49 -2.90 8.46 -10.75
C ASP A 49 -2.13 8.77 -9.46
N SER A 50 -1.77 10.04 -9.28
CA SER A 50 -1.18 10.52 -8.03
C SER A 50 -2.24 10.58 -6.93
N ILE A 51 -1.94 9.98 -5.78
CA ILE A 51 -2.78 10.00 -4.59
C ILE A 51 -2.23 11.06 -3.65
N ALA A 52 -3.06 12.06 -3.32
CA ALA A 52 -2.73 13.06 -2.31
C ALA A 52 -3.18 12.58 -0.91
N VAL A 53 -2.25 12.45 0.02
CA VAL A 53 -2.50 12.09 1.43
C VAL A 53 -2.53 13.37 2.26
N GLY A 54 -3.63 14.11 2.14
CA GLY A 54 -3.75 15.44 2.73
C GLY A 54 -2.66 16.38 2.19
N SER A 55 -2.06 17.16 3.08
CA SER A 55 -0.88 17.99 2.77
C SER A 55 0.45 17.30 3.08
N CYS A 56 0.44 16.06 3.59
CA CYS A 56 1.63 15.41 4.11
C CYS A 56 2.49 14.80 3.01
N ASP A 57 1.86 14.18 2.02
CA ASP A 57 2.57 13.62 0.88
C ASP A 57 1.60 13.45 -0.29
N ASN A 58 2.15 13.28 -1.48
CA ASN A 58 1.42 12.85 -2.66
C ASN A 58 2.32 11.99 -3.54
N GLY A 59 1.73 11.12 -4.34
CA GLY A 59 2.50 10.29 -5.24
C GLY A 59 1.70 9.21 -5.94
N PRO A 60 2.20 8.67 -7.06
CA PRO A 60 1.63 7.47 -7.65
C PRO A 60 1.57 6.32 -6.64
N PHE A 61 0.46 5.59 -6.62
CA PHE A 61 0.32 4.38 -5.81
C PHE A 61 0.04 3.17 -6.70
N ARG A 62 0.81 2.09 -6.50
CA ARG A 62 0.61 0.82 -7.22
C ARG A 62 0.50 -0.33 -6.25
N PHE A 63 -0.18 -1.36 -6.71
CA PHE A 63 -0.15 -2.66 -6.07
C PHE A 63 -0.11 -3.78 -7.10
N LYS A 64 0.49 -4.91 -6.70
CA LYS A 64 0.41 -6.19 -7.39
C LYS A 64 -0.11 -7.22 -6.41
N ILE A 65 -0.84 -8.22 -6.90
CA ILE A 65 -1.33 -9.32 -6.09
C ILE A 65 -0.94 -10.63 -6.75
N LYS A 66 -0.42 -11.55 -5.94
CA LYS A 66 -0.03 -12.89 -6.32
C LYS A 66 -0.51 -13.89 -5.29
N LYS A 67 -0.41 -15.18 -5.63
CA LYS A 67 -0.62 -16.25 -4.66
C LYS A 67 0.35 -16.07 -3.49
N GLY A 68 -0.17 -16.18 -2.27
CA GLY A 68 0.62 -16.12 -1.04
C GLY A 68 1.41 -17.40 -0.81
N ASP A 69 2.06 -17.47 0.34
CA ASP A 69 2.85 -18.61 0.80
C ASP A 69 1.99 -19.63 1.58
N ASP A 70 2.61 -20.61 2.24
CA ASP A 70 1.88 -21.63 3.01
C ASP A 70 1.01 -21.06 4.15
N SER A 71 1.27 -19.81 4.57
CA SER A 71 0.58 -19.14 5.68
C SER A 71 -0.54 -18.21 5.24
N SER A 72 -0.58 -17.83 3.95
CA SER A 72 -1.49 -16.83 3.42
C SER A 72 -1.95 -17.16 1.99
N LYS A 73 -3.24 -16.98 1.69
CA LYS A 73 -3.73 -17.28 0.32
C LYS A 73 -3.20 -16.30 -0.74
N TYR A 74 -3.00 -15.04 -0.35
CA TYR A 74 -2.61 -13.96 -1.23
C TYR A 74 -1.52 -13.12 -0.58
N LYS A 75 -0.64 -12.58 -1.43
CA LYS A 75 0.34 -11.55 -1.07
C LYS A 75 0.11 -10.34 -1.96
N ILE A 76 -0.14 -9.19 -1.34
CA ILE A 76 -0.28 -7.91 -2.04
C ILE A 76 0.99 -7.10 -1.80
N ASP A 77 1.74 -6.83 -2.85
CA ASP A 77 2.90 -5.95 -2.81
C ASP A 77 2.45 -4.54 -3.17
N VAL A 78 2.69 -3.57 -2.29
CA VAL A 78 2.35 -2.16 -2.49
C VAL A 78 3.60 -1.31 -2.63
N ILE A 79 3.50 -0.26 -3.44
CA ILE A 79 4.52 0.77 -3.58
C ILE A 79 3.85 2.13 -3.70
N PHE A 80 4.32 3.07 -2.89
CA PHE A 80 3.91 4.47 -2.94
C PHE A 80 5.10 5.32 -3.36
N PHE A 81 5.03 5.92 -4.54
CA PHE A 81 6.09 6.78 -5.08
C PHE A 81 5.96 8.17 -4.47
N SER A 82 6.31 8.26 -3.20
CA SER A 82 6.29 9.48 -2.40
C SER A 82 7.01 10.64 -3.09
N SER A 83 6.42 11.84 -3.01
CA SER A 83 7.02 13.09 -3.48
C SER A 83 7.99 13.70 -2.47
N VAL A 84 7.89 13.31 -1.19
CA VAL A 84 8.73 13.86 -0.12
C VAL A 84 9.97 13.00 0.15
N ILE A 85 9.95 11.73 -0.25
CA ILE A 85 11.11 10.84 -0.22
C ILE A 85 11.88 10.98 -1.54
N GLU A 86 12.91 11.82 -1.54
CA GLU A 86 13.70 12.13 -2.75
C GLU A 86 15.03 11.35 -2.82
N ASP A 87 15.59 10.97 -1.67
CA ASP A 87 16.93 10.40 -1.51
C ASP A 87 16.95 8.94 -1.04
N ALA A 88 15.76 8.33 -0.91
CA ALA A 88 15.61 6.93 -0.52
C ALA A 88 14.71 6.15 -1.49
N SER A 89 14.56 4.86 -1.23
CA SER A 89 13.64 4.03 -2.01
C SER A 89 12.20 4.43 -1.72
N SER A 90 11.30 4.24 -2.68
CA SER A 90 9.88 4.49 -2.44
C SER A 90 9.35 3.57 -1.32
N PRO A 91 8.47 4.05 -0.43
CA PRO A 91 7.81 3.24 0.58
C PRO A 91 7.15 2.00 -0.02
N THR A 92 7.62 0.82 0.39
CA THR A 92 7.07 -0.48 -0.02
C THR A 92 6.84 -1.39 1.18
N CYS A 93 5.80 -2.23 1.09
CA CYS A 93 5.60 -3.36 1.98
C CYS A 93 4.67 -4.41 1.35
N SER A 94 4.50 -5.54 2.04
CA SER A 94 3.63 -6.63 1.58
C SER A 94 2.52 -6.89 2.60
N ILE A 95 1.27 -6.98 2.13
CA ILE A 95 0.11 -7.41 2.91
C ILE A 95 -0.09 -8.90 2.68
N MET A 96 0.08 -9.71 3.74
CA MET A 96 -0.28 -11.12 3.72
C MET A 96 -1.77 -11.26 4.03
N TRP A 97 -2.52 -11.94 3.17
CA TRP A 97 -3.98 -11.85 3.19
C TRP A 97 -4.69 -13.14 2.75
N ASN A 98 -5.81 -13.46 3.41
CA ASN A 98 -6.56 -14.70 3.21
C ASN A 98 -7.86 -14.56 2.39
N GLY A 99 -8.08 -13.43 1.73
CA GLY A 99 -9.30 -13.20 0.95
C GLY A 99 -10.46 -12.62 1.76
N THR A 100 -10.26 -12.37 3.06
CA THR A 100 -11.29 -11.90 4.00
C THR A 100 -10.76 -10.74 4.84
N TYR A 101 -11.66 -9.97 5.45
CA TYR A 101 -11.28 -9.10 6.57
C TYR A 101 -10.80 -9.94 7.76
N LEU A 102 -10.05 -9.34 8.67
CA LEU A 102 -9.67 -10.00 9.92
C LEU A 102 -10.91 -10.13 10.82
N THR A 103 -11.11 -11.32 11.38
CA THR A 103 -12.20 -11.56 12.33
C THR A 103 -11.82 -10.97 13.68
N PRO A 104 -12.66 -10.13 14.31
CA PRO A 104 -12.37 -9.60 15.63
C PRO A 104 -12.30 -10.72 16.67
N THR A 105 -11.29 -10.68 17.54
CA THR A 105 -11.11 -11.58 18.68
C THR A 105 -11.19 -10.80 19.98
N THR A 106 -11.69 -11.42 21.05
CA THR A 106 -11.79 -10.81 22.38
C THR A 106 -10.42 -10.75 23.09
N ASP A 107 -9.49 -11.61 22.69
CA ASP A 107 -8.14 -11.69 23.25
C ASP A 107 -7.13 -11.26 22.19
N ASN A 108 -6.25 -10.31 22.54
CA ASN A 108 -5.16 -9.80 21.70
C ASN A 108 -5.58 -9.47 20.26
N GLY A 109 -6.69 -8.73 20.10
CA GLY A 109 -7.17 -8.30 18.80
C GLY A 109 -6.14 -7.44 18.06
N PRO A 110 -6.04 -7.56 16.72
CA PRO A 110 -5.13 -6.75 15.94
C PRO A 110 -5.51 -5.26 16.02
N PRO A 111 -4.54 -4.33 15.89
CA PRO A 111 -4.80 -2.89 15.94
C PRO A 111 -5.73 -2.39 14.81
N SER A 112 -5.92 -3.20 13.77
CA SER A 112 -6.89 -2.95 12.69
C SER A 112 -7.49 -4.27 12.23
N LEU A 113 -8.77 -4.26 11.87
CA LEU A 113 -9.43 -5.41 11.24
C LEU A 113 -9.22 -5.45 9.70
N LEU A 114 -8.61 -4.40 9.15
CA LEU A 114 -8.25 -4.36 7.75
C LEU A 114 -6.89 -5.04 7.54
N PRO A 115 -6.76 -5.93 6.54
CA PRO A 115 -5.45 -6.42 6.11
C PRO A 115 -4.58 -5.23 5.73
N GLY A 116 -3.37 -5.15 6.28
CA GLY A 116 -2.47 -4.05 6.00
C GLY A 116 -1.03 -4.35 6.32
N CYS A 117 -0.17 -3.43 5.92
CA CYS A 117 1.23 -3.39 6.27
C CYS A 117 1.64 -1.96 6.57
N TYR A 118 2.80 -1.79 7.20
CA TYR A 118 3.40 -0.48 7.41
C TYR A 118 4.87 -0.55 7.06
N THR A 119 5.41 0.60 6.69
CA THR A 119 6.84 0.79 6.47
C THR A 119 7.23 2.17 6.97
N MET A 120 8.52 2.39 7.14
CA MET A 120 9.08 3.67 7.51
C MET A 120 10.27 3.94 6.62
N ASP A 121 10.36 5.18 6.14
CA ASP A 121 11.48 5.61 5.33
C ASP A 121 12.10 6.88 5.92
N SER A 122 13.41 7.02 5.74
CA SER A 122 14.16 8.14 6.27
C SER A 122 14.58 9.05 5.14
N ARG A 123 14.22 10.34 5.24
CA ARG A 123 14.83 11.39 4.43
C ARG A 123 16.09 11.87 5.14
N GLU A 124 17.22 11.88 4.44
CA GLU A 124 18.53 12.34 4.91
C GLU A 124 19.07 11.66 6.18
N GLY A 125 18.44 10.56 6.64
CA GLY A 125 18.92 9.71 7.74
C GLY A 125 18.58 10.14 9.17
N TYR A 126 17.80 11.21 9.38
CA TYR A 126 17.41 11.67 10.74
C TYR A 126 15.93 12.02 10.91
N HIS A 127 15.18 12.22 9.81
CA HIS A 127 13.72 12.36 9.85
C HIS A 127 13.05 11.11 9.31
N MET A 128 12.02 10.63 10.03
CA MET A 128 11.28 9.44 9.67
C MET A 128 9.90 9.81 9.15
N THR A 129 9.51 9.25 8.01
CA THR A 129 8.11 9.25 7.59
C THR A 129 7.58 7.83 7.68
N TYR A 130 6.42 7.68 8.31
CA TYR A 130 5.77 6.39 8.50
C TYR A 130 4.55 6.29 7.59
N TYR A 131 4.40 5.12 6.97
CA TYR A 131 3.34 4.84 6.02
C TYR A 131 2.60 3.58 6.45
N TRP A 132 1.27 3.66 6.50
CA TRP A 132 0.40 2.50 6.67
C TRP A 132 -0.48 2.34 5.43
N PHE A 133 -0.59 1.10 4.96
CA PHE A 133 -1.40 0.73 3.82
C PHE A 133 -2.37 -0.36 4.24
N TYR A 134 -3.67 -0.07 4.15
CA TYR A 134 -4.72 -1.03 4.46
C TYR A 134 -5.58 -1.30 3.24
N LEU A 135 -5.82 -2.58 2.94
CA LEU A 135 -6.78 -3.01 1.94
C LEU A 135 -8.20 -2.75 2.48
N LEU A 136 -8.92 -1.82 1.85
CA LEU A 136 -10.25 -1.42 2.29
C LEU A 136 -11.36 -2.19 1.58
N LYS A 137 -11.22 -2.40 0.26
CA LYS A 137 -12.23 -3.07 -0.57
C LYS A 137 -11.54 -3.70 -1.77
N TRP A 138 -12.07 -4.83 -2.24
CA TRP A 138 -11.53 -5.53 -3.40
C TRP A 138 -12.60 -6.24 -4.23
N GLN A 139 -12.28 -6.48 -5.50
CA GLN A 139 -13.03 -7.32 -6.42
C GLN A 139 -12.05 -8.05 -7.34
N PHE A 140 -12.10 -9.39 -7.34
CA PHE A 140 -11.37 -10.20 -8.32
C PHE A 140 -12.03 -10.06 -9.69
N LEU A 141 -11.21 -9.88 -10.74
CA LEU A 141 -11.69 -9.69 -12.11
C LEU A 141 -11.81 -10.99 -12.90
N ASP A 142 -11.09 -12.03 -12.52
CA ASP A 142 -11.16 -13.35 -13.13
C ASP A 142 -11.91 -14.29 -12.16
N LYS A 143 -13.19 -14.54 -12.44
CA LYS A 143 -13.97 -15.63 -11.85
C LYS A 143 -14.45 -16.56 -12.94
#